data_AF-A0A9E5HGV6-F1
#
_entry.id   AF-A0A9E5HGV6-F1
#
_cell.length_a   1.000
_cell.length_b   1.000
_cell.length_c   1.000
_cell.angle_alpha   90.00
_cell.angle_beta   90.00
_cell.angle_gamma   90.00
#
_symmetry.space_group_name_H-M   'P 1'
#
loop_
_entity.id
_entity.type
_entity.pdbx_description
1 polymer ?
#
loop_
_entity_poly.entity_id
_entity_poly.type
_entity_poly.pdbx_seq_one_letter_code
_entity_poly.pdbx_strand_id
1 'polypeptide(L)' 'MTTRREKVCKFIERYCLIPEGSKVGQPIKLLDFQRKFVLDVYDNPAGRREVECLFSHPR' A
#
# COMPACT_ATOMS: atom_id res chain seq x y z
N MET A 1 -8.61 -16.75 9.82
CA MET A 1 -7.13 -16.72 9.67
C MET A 1 -6.74 -15.43 8.97
N THR A 2 -5.89 -14.59 9.56
CA THR A 2 -5.46 -13.34 8.92
C THR A 2 -4.35 -13.65 7.92
N THR A 3 -4.61 -13.42 6.64
CA THR A 3 -3.64 -13.70 5.57
C THR A 3 -2.48 -12.70 5.63
N ARG A 4 -1.29 -13.08 5.12
CA ARG A 4 -0.09 -12.23 5.13
C ARG A 4 -0.37 -10.85 4.50
N ARG A 5 -1.12 -10.83 3.40
CA ARG A 5 -1.54 -9.65 2.67
C ARG A 5 -2.42 -8.68 3.49
N GLU A 6 -3.33 -9.20 4.32
CA GLU A 6 -4.14 -8.37 5.24
C GLU A 6 -3.29 -7.78 6.37
N LYS A 7 -2.29 -8.53 6.87
CA LYS A 7 -1.37 -8.02 7.89
C LYS A 7 -0.54 -6.86 7.35
N VAL A 8 -0.12 -6.93 6.09
CA VAL A 8 0.63 -5.85 5.44
C VAL A 8 -0.23 -4.60 5.26
N CYS A 9 -1.48 -4.74 4.82
CA CYS A 9 -2.39 -3.59 4.74
C CYS A 9 -2.56 -2.90 6.10
N LYS A 10 -2.82 -3.68 7.16
CA LYS A 10 -2.94 -3.15 8.53
C LYS A 10 -1.64 -2.52 9.04
N PHE A 11 -0.49 -3.03 8.64
CA PHE A 11 0.80 -2.45 9.00
C PHE A 11 0.97 -1.07 8.35
N ILE A 12 0.68 -0.95 7.05
CA ILE A 12 0.78 0.32 6.32
C ILE A 12 -0.17 1.36 6.94
N GLU A 13 -1.43 0.99 7.21
CA GLU A 13 -2.41 1.90 7.79
C GLU A 13 -2.07 2.37 9.22
N ARG A 14 -1.26 1.59 9.97
CA ARG A 14 -0.90 1.90 11.36
C ARG A 14 0.44 2.59 11.53
N TYR A 15 1.42 2.23 10.71
CA TYR A 15 2.80 2.63 10.90
C TYR A 15 3.30 3.60 9.83
N CYS A 16 2.69 3.62 8.64
CA CYS A 16 3.10 4.56 7.60
C CYS A 16 2.33 5.87 7.75
N LEU A 17 3.08 6.93 8.07
CA LEU A 17 2.59 8.30 8.11
C LEU A 17 2.95 9.00 6.80
N ILE A 18 2.14 9.98 6.40
CA ILE A 18 2.42 10.81 5.23
C ILE A 18 3.69 11.64 5.52
N PRO A 19 4.77 11.50 4.72
CA PRO A 19 6.05 12.14 5.01
C PRO A 19 6.08 13.63 4.58
N GLU A 20 5.26 14.05 3.62
CA GLU A 20 5.31 15.39 3.04
C GLU A 20 3.93 15.94 2.67
N GLY A 21 3.80 17.27 2.58
CA GLY A 21 2.59 17.98 2.17
C GLY A 21 1.63 18.35 3.31
N SER A 22 0.43 18.82 2.98
CA SER A 22 -0.53 19.39 3.94
C SER A 22 -1.10 18.40 4.97
N LYS A 23 -0.87 17.09 4.77
CA LYS A 23 -1.34 16.02 5.66
C LYS A 23 -0.18 15.28 6.34
N VAL A 24 1.00 15.90 6.39
CA VAL A 24 2.18 15.33 7.02
C VAL A 24 1.88 14.84 8.46
N GLY A 25 2.38 13.65 8.80
CA GLY A 25 2.17 13.04 10.11
C GLY A 25 0.82 12.35 10.32
N GLN A 26 -0.11 12.41 9.36
CA GLN A 26 -1.35 11.64 9.42
C GLN A 26 -1.14 10.19 8.93
N PRO A 27 -1.85 9.21 9.49
CA PRO A 27 -1.78 7.83 9.02
C PRO A 27 -2.28 7.72 7.58
N ILE A 28 -1.52 7.00 6.75
CA ILE A 28 -1.89 6.73 5.36
C ILE A 28 -3.11 5.82 5.35
N LYS A 29 -4.21 6.29 4.76
CA LYS A 29 -5.35 5.45 4.44
C LYS A 29 -5.17 4.90 3.03
N LEU A 30 -5.08 3.58 2.91
CA LEU A 30 -5.03 2.89 1.62
C LEU A 30 -6.38 3.05 0.91
N LEU A 31 -6.36 3.62 -0.29
CA LEU A 31 -7.51 3.61 -1.19
C LEU A 31 -7.72 2.20 -1.76
N ASP A 32 -8.92 1.88 -2.23
CA ASP A 32 -9.27 0.53 -2.69
C ASP A 32 -8.31 0.01 -3.79
N PHE A 33 -7.86 0.88 -4.69
CA PHE A 33 -6.89 0.51 -5.72
C PHE A 33 -5.50 0.16 -5.14
N GLN A 34 -5.05 0.90 -4.12
CA GLN A 34 -3.76 0.63 -3.44
C GLN A 34 -3.85 -0.65 -2.64
N ARG A 35 -5.00 -0.92 -2.02
CA ARG A 35 -5.26 -2.20 -1.34
C ARG A 35 -5.20 -3.35 -2.33
N LYS A 36 -5.88 -3.23 -3.48
CA LYS A 36 -5.83 -4.23 -4.55
C LYS A 36 -4.40 -4.48 -5.04
N PHE A 37 -3.62 -3.42 -5.19
CA PHE A 37 -2.21 -3.52 -5.56
C PHE A 37 -1.36 -4.27 -4.53
N VAL A 38 -1.51 -3.96 -3.24
CA VAL A 38 -0.85 -4.70 -2.17
C VAL A 38 -1.27 -6.17 -2.22
N LEU A 39 -2.56 -6.46 -2.41
CA LEU A 39 -3.03 -7.85 -2.55
C LEU A 39 -2.35 -8.54 -3.74
N ASP A 40 -2.32 -7.91 -4.91
CA ASP A 40 -1.76 -8.44 -6.16
C ASP A 40 -0.25 -8.75 -6.03
N VAL A 41 0.51 -7.84 -5.42
CA VAL A 41 1.95 -8.02 -5.14
C VAL A 41 2.22 -9.23 -4.25
N TYR A 42 1.39 -9.42 -3.23
CA TYR A 42 1.57 -10.51 -2.28
C TYR A 42 0.91 -11.83 -2.71
N ASP A 43 0.03 -11.79 -3.71
CA ASP A 43 -0.61 -12.96 -4.32
C ASP A 43 0.22 -13.53 -5.48
N ASN A 44 1.08 -12.73 -6.12
CA ASN A 44 1.92 -13.15 -7.23
C ASN A 44 2.96 -14.24 -6.82
N PRO A 45 2.84 -15.49 -7.30
CA PRO A 45 3.76 -16.58 -6.96
C PRO A 45 5.17 -16.38 -7.54
N ALA A 46 5.32 -15.52 -8.57
CA ALA A 46 6.60 -15.24 -9.20
C ALA A 46 7.45 -14.18 -8.46
N GLY A 47 6.90 -13.51 -7.43
CA GLY A 47 7.64 -12.61 -6.56
C GLY A 47 8.35 -11.44 -7.25
N ARG A 48 7.93 -11.04 -8.46
CA ARG A 48 8.55 -9.91 -9.18
C ARG A 48 8.16 -8.60 -8.51
N ARG A 49 9.18 -7.92 -7.99
CA ARG A 49 9.14 -6.70 -7.16
C ARG A 49 9.16 -5.41 -7.97
N GLU A 50 8.96 -5.48 -9.29
CA GLU A 50 8.89 -4.30 -10.13
C GLU A 50 7.43 -3.85 -10.19
N VAL A 51 7.03 -3.24 -9.10
CA VAL A 51 5.79 -2.49 -9.02
C VAL A 51 6.17 -1.04 -9.18
N GLU A 52 6.03 -0.54 -10.41
CA GLU A 52 6.08 0.89 -10.66
C GLU A 52 5.02 1.53 -9.76
N CYS A 53 5.50 2.32 -8.80
CA CYS A 53 4.64 2.99 -7.84
C CYS A 53 3.73 3.94 -8.61
N LEU A 54 2.47 3.55 -8.82
CA LEU A 54 1.38 4.36 -9.38
C LEU A 54 1.01 5.58 -8.51
N PHE A 55 1.94 6.10 -7.71
CA PHE A 55 1.86 7.45 -7.14
C PHE A 55 2.04 8.55 -8.21
N SER A 56 2.35 8.17 -9.45
CA SER A 56 2.12 9.02 -10.63
C SER A 56 0.64 9.33 -10.74
N HIS A 57 0.28 10.50 -10.23
CA HIS A 57 -1.05 11.09 -10.36
C HIS A 57 -1.48 10.99 -11.83
N PRO A 58 -2.72 10.53 -12.14
CA PRO A 58 -3.29 10.83 -13.43
C PRO A 58 -3.31 12.35 -13.54
N ARG A 59 -2.58 12.90 -14.50
CA ARG A 59 -2.74 14.30 -14.89
C ARG A 59 -4.18 14.55 -15.33
#